data_AF-A0A4S2FDV1-F1
#
_entry.id   AF-A0A4S2FDV1-F1
#
_cell.length_a   1.000
_cell.length_b   1.000
_cell.length_c   1.000
_cell.angle_alpha   90.00
_cell.angle_beta   90.00
_cell.angle_gamma   90.00
#
_symmetry.space_group_name_H-M   'P 1'
#
loop_
_entity.id
_entity.type
_entity.pdbx_description
1 polymer ?
#
loop_
_entity_poly.entity_id
_entity_poly.type
_entity_poly.pdbx_seq_one_letter_code
_entity_poly.pdbx_strand_id
1 'polypeptide(L)'
;MFWYLLFFISILTVTYRRISLRNKVYCLGGVVFLFSALRYGISYDYFLYIRYILSDYRHIEPIPALIEEMAHYIGFPFFFVVTSFITTFCFVKGVKKESIHPIDSIYFYIGCPFLFFNYISIVRQALATGFILLAMTYGCEKKLKIIFLLLAVCCHFSAISALLLYLPVNKFSKRSMLQLMFVSLFLGTLFISLLMDVLPSGYLSFKLNQYATEDMAGGRIWRILIYSLTIIVIINHNKLLSIRSTNKYYINYVYIGTILYSLLSVNTHMAVRIYSFFGIALLILIPDIVRIYRINNFFYRIMCIAMFCVSVWGAYVTNDRDIIVFYPFRTYFDVNLNDMANDIIEASK
;
A
#
# COMPACT_ATOMS: atom_id res chain seq x y z
N MET A 1 10.99 8.65 -19.02
CA MET A 1 12.25 8.89 -18.24
C MET A 1 12.26 10.27 -17.58
N PHE A 2 11.94 11.34 -18.32
CA PHE A 2 11.89 12.72 -17.81
C PHE A 2 11.14 12.87 -16.47
N TRP A 3 9.90 12.38 -16.38
CA TRP A 3 9.08 12.51 -15.16
C TRP A 3 9.66 11.80 -13.93
N TYR A 4 10.33 10.65 -14.11
CA TYR A 4 11.06 9.98 -13.03
C TYR A 4 12.24 10.81 -12.53
N LEU A 5 13.02 11.42 -13.45
CA LEU A 5 14.12 12.32 -13.07
C LEU A 5 13.59 13.55 -12.32
N LEU A 6 12.52 14.17 -12.82
CA LEU A 6 11.89 15.32 -12.17
C LEU A 6 11.39 14.96 -10.76
N PHE A 7 10.81 13.78 -10.58
CA PHE A 7 10.37 13.27 -9.28
C PHE A 7 11.54 13.16 -8.29
N PHE A 8 12.64 12.53 -8.69
CA PHE A 8 13.81 12.38 -7.82
C PHE A 8 14.50 13.71 -7.53
N ILE A 9 14.66 14.58 -8.53
CA ILE A 9 15.20 15.93 -8.33
C ILE A 9 14.34 16.70 -7.33
N SER A 10 13.01 16.61 -7.43
CA SER A 10 12.09 17.28 -6.50
C SER A 10 12.23 16.74 -5.08
N ILE A 11 12.29 15.41 -4.91
CA ILE A 11 12.52 14.78 -3.60
C ILE A 11 13.84 15.23 -2.98
N LEU A 12 14.93 15.18 -3.74
CA LEU A 12 16.26 15.56 -3.26
C LEU A 12 16.31 17.05 -2.90
N THR A 13 15.74 17.91 -3.75
CA THR A 13 15.65 19.35 -3.52
C THR A 13 14.95 19.64 -2.19
N VAL A 14 13.77 19.06 -1.96
CA VAL A 14 13.03 19.25 -0.69
C VAL A 14 13.82 18.70 0.50
N THR A 15 14.45 17.53 0.33
CA THR A 15 15.21 16.86 1.40
C THR A 15 16.35 17.74 1.92
N TYR A 16 17.12 18.35 1.02
CA TYR A 16 18.30 19.14 1.36
C TYR A 16 18.02 20.63 1.55
N ARG A 17 16.81 21.11 1.25
CA ARG A 17 16.44 22.51 1.52
C ARG A 17 16.48 22.83 3.01
N ARG A 18 16.93 24.03 3.37
CA ARG A 18 16.96 24.53 4.75
C ARG A 18 15.59 25.06 5.18
N ILE A 19 14.65 24.14 5.41
CA ILE A 19 13.31 24.43 5.96
C ILE A 19 13.03 23.53 7.17
N SER A 20 12.01 23.87 7.97
CA SER A 20 11.61 23.08 9.14
C SER A 20 11.24 21.63 8.74
N LEU A 21 11.49 20.66 9.63
CA LEU A 21 11.15 19.25 9.41
C LEU A 21 9.67 19.07 9.04
N ARG A 22 8.78 19.80 9.73
CA ARG A 22 7.35 19.84 9.44
C ARG A 22 7.09 20.20 7.97
N ASN A 23 7.72 21.25 7.48
CA ASN A 23 7.54 21.71 6.11
C ASN A 23 8.16 20.73 5.11
N LYS A 24 9.33 20.13 5.42
CA LYS A 24 9.92 19.07 4.57
C LYS A 24 8.96 17.92 4.36
N VAL A 25 8.35 17.42 5.43
CA VAL A 25 7.40 16.30 5.38
C VAL A 25 6.19 16.63 4.50
N TYR A 26 5.61 17.83 4.66
CA TYR A 26 4.49 18.25 3.80
C TYR A 26 4.90 18.48 2.34
N CYS A 27 6.06 19.09 2.09
CA CYS A 27 6.56 19.29 0.73
C CYS A 27 6.86 17.95 0.04
N LEU A 28 7.49 16.99 0.73
CA LEU A 28 7.72 15.65 0.21
C LEU A 28 6.38 14.94 -0.07
N GLY A 29 5.42 15.07 0.84
CA GLY A 29 4.05 14.63 0.61
C GLY A 29 3.44 15.25 -0.65
N GLY A 30 3.62 16.56 -0.85
CA GLY A 30 3.18 17.26 -2.06
C GLY A 30 3.81 16.71 -3.34
N VAL A 31 5.11 16.41 -3.31
CA VAL A 31 5.82 15.81 -4.46
C VAL A 31 5.28 14.42 -4.77
N VAL A 32 5.07 13.58 -3.75
CA VAL A 32 4.45 12.25 -3.87
C VAL A 32 3.02 12.34 -4.42
N PHE A 33 2.24 13.28 -3.90
CA PHE A 33 0.88 13.54 -4.36
C PHE A 33 0.86 13.92 -5.84
N LEU A 34 1.67 14.92 -6.25
CA LEU A 34 1.69 15.38 -7.64
C LEU A 34 2.13 14.27 -8.60
N PHE A 35 3.15 13.50 -8.22
CA PHE A 35 3.61 12.38 -9.02
C PHE A 35 2.50 11.34 -9.21
N SER A 36 1.81 10.95 -8.13
CA SER A 36 0.70 9.99 -8.23
C SER A 36 -0.50 10.57 -8.99
N ALA A 37 -0.86 11.82 -8.72
CA ALA A 37 -2.08 12.45 -9.25
C ALA A 37 -2.02 12.72 -10.75
N LEU A 38 -0.84 13.11 -11.28
CA LEU A 38 -0.68 13.53 -12.67
C LEU A 38 -0.44 12.38 -13.65
N ARG A 39 -0.38 11.13 -13.16
CA ARG A 39 -0.11 9.95 -13.99
C ARG A 39 -1.20 9.72 -15.04
N TYR A 40 -0.82 9.25 -16.21
CA TYR A 40 -1.74 8.80 -17.27
C TYR A 40 -1.35 7.41 -17.77
N GLY A 41 -2.31 6.48 -17.78
CA GLY A 41 -2.11 5.11 -18.29
C GLY A 41 -1.09 4.29 -17.48
N ILE A 42 -0.75 4.74 -16.27
CA ILE A 42 0.19 4.06 -15.36
C ILE A 42 -0.63 3.39 -14.30
N SER A 43 -0.51 2.05 -14.19
CA SER A 43 -1.58 1.32 -13.54
C SER A 43 -1.73 -0.15 -13.92
N TYR A 44 -1.92 -1.09 -12.98
CA TYR A 44 -2.68 -2.31 -13.28
C TYR A 44 -4.15 -1.98 -13.55
N ASP A 45 -4.79 -1.23 -12.64
CA ASP A 45 -6.23 -0.98 -12.70
C ASP A 45 -6.59 0.39 -13.35
N TYR A 46 -5.64 1.13 -13.93
CA TYR A 46 -5.88 2.52 -14.34
C TYR A 46 -7.01 2.66 -15.37
N PHE A 47 -6.95 1.91 -16.48
CA PHE A 47 -7.99 1.93 -17.51
C PHE A 47 -9.29 1.28 -17.04
N LEU A 48 -9.20 0.35 -16.09
CA LEU A 48 -10.38 -0.21 -15.44
C LEU A 48 -11.16 0.87 -14.68
N TYR A 49 -10.47 1.75 -13.92
CA TYR A 49 -11.13 2.90 -13.27
C TYR A 49 -11.73 3.88 -14.29
N ILE A 50 -11.04 4.14 -15.40
CA ILE A 50 -11.61 4.98 -16.48
C ILE A 50 -12.89 4.36 -17.03
N ARG A 51 -12.90 3.05 -17.28
CA ARG A 51 -14.09 2.33 -17.75
C ARG A 51 -15.26 2.48 -16.77
N TYR A 52 -15.03 2.35 -15.47
CA TYR A 52 -16.09 2.55 -14.46
C TYR A 52 -16.61 3.99 -14.41
N ILE A 53 -15.75 4.98 -14.65
CA ILE A 53 -16.15 6.38 -14.69
C ILE A 53 -16.98 6.67 -15.95
N LEU A 54 -16.63 6.08 -17.09
CA LEU A 54 -17.25 6.40 -18.38
C LEU A 54 -18.44 5.49 -18.75
N SER A 55 -18.58 4.34 -18.10
CA SER A 55 -19.71 3.42 -18.31
C SER A 55 -20.70 3.49 -17.17
N ASP A 56 -21.90 2.92 -17.37
CA ASP A 56 -22.91 2.80 -16.31
C ASP A 56 -22.56 1.72 -15.25
N TYR A 57 -21.39 1.09 -15.35
CA TYR A 57 -20.96 0.06 -14.40
C TYR A 57 -20.37 0.69 -13.14
N ARG A 58 -21.16 0.73 -12.07
CA ARG A 58 -20.73 1.30 -10.78
C ARG A 58 -20.09 0.25 -9.88
N HIS A 59 -19.06 0.67 -9.14
CA HIS A 59 -18.50 -0.14 -8.05
C HIS A 59 -19.49 -0.35 -6.90
N ILE A 60 -19.21 -1.42 -6.14
CA ILE A 60 -19.95 -1.75 -4.92
C ILE A 60 -19.45 -0.89 -3.74
N GLU A 61 -18.16 -0.53 -3.69
CA GLU A 61 -17.61 0.19 -2.53
C GLU A 61 -18.01 1.67 -2.51
N PRO A 62 -18.64 2.18 -1.42
CA PRO A 62 -19.26 3.49 -1.39
C PRO A 62 -18.35 4.69 -1.71
N ILE A 63 -17.13 4.72 -1.14
CA ILE A 63 -16.26 5.90 -1.29
C ILE A 63 -15.69 6.01 -2.71
N PRO A 64 -15.09 4.96 -3.31
CA PRO A 64 -14.66 4.99 -4.70
C PRO A 64 -15.80 5.31 -5.65
N ALA A 65 -16.98 4.70 -5.47
CA ALA A 65 -18.15 4.94 -6.31
C ALA A 65 -18.59 6.41 -6.28
N LEU A 66 -18.58 7.06 -5.10
CA LEU A 66 -18.89 8.49 -4.99
C LEU A 66 -17.87 9.36 -5.76
N ILE A 67 -16.57 9.05 -5.64
CA ILE A 67 -15.52 9.81 -6.34
C ILE A 67 -15.62 9.59 -7.85
N GLU A 68 -15.95 8.39 -8.30
CA GLU A 68 -16.17 8.05 -9.72
C GLU A 68 -17.37 8.79 -10.29
N GLU A 69 -18.49 8.84 -9.56
CA GLU A 69 -19.67 9.61 -9.97
C GLU A 69 -19.33 11.09 -10.10
N MET A 70 -18.55 11.68 -9.18
CA MET A 70 -18.07 13.05 -9.33
C MET A 70 -17.12 13.20 -10.53
N ALA A 71 -16.24 12.21 -10.76
CA ALA A 71 -15.30 12.21 -11.88
C ALA A 71 -16.00 12.05 -13.24
N HIS A 72 -17.17 11.42 -13.29
CA HIS A 72 -17.98 11.33 -14.50
C HIS A 72 -18.38 12.72 -15.01
N TYR A 73 -18.73 13.64 -14.10
CA TYR A 73 -19.14 15.00 -14.45
C TYR A 73 -17.96 15.98 -14.62
N ILE A 74 -16.87 15.81 -13.87
CA ILE A 74 -15.71 16.73 -13.86
C ILE A 74 -14.65 16.33 -14.89
N GLY A 75 -14.54 15.03 -15.17
CA GLY A 75 -13.49 14.42 -15.99
C GLY A 75 -12.69 13.37 -15.21
N PHE A 76 -12.36 12.25 -15.85
CA PHE A 76 -11.69 11.11 -15.22
C PHE A 76 -10.38 11.41 -14.46
N PRO A 77 -9.55 12.43 -14.82
CA PRO A 77 -8.37 12.77 -14.01
C PRO A 77 -8.71 13.15 -12.57
N PHE A 78 -9.93 13.67 -12.33
CA PHE A 78 -10.41 14.04 -11.00
C PHE A 78 -10.34 12.87 -10.02
N PHE A 79 -10.71 11.66 -10.46
CA PHE A 79 -10.64 10.46 -9.64
C PHE A 79 -9.21 10.22 -9.12
N PHE A 80 -8.22 10.26 -10.00
CA PHE A 80 -6.82 10.03 -9.64
C PHE A 80 -6.25 11.15 -8.77
N VAL A 81 -6.66 12.40 -8.99
CA VAL A 81 -6.26 13.54 -8.14
C VAL A 81 -6.81 13.38 -6.73
N VAL A 82 -8.11 13.16 -6.57
CA VAL A 82 -8.75 13.07 -5.24
C VAL A 82 -8.24 11.85 -4.46
N THR A 83 -8.17 10.69 -5.11
CA THR A 83 -7.70 9.47 -4.45
C THR A 83 -6.21 9.57 -4.07
N SER A 84 -5.37 10.16 -4.93
CA SER A 84 -3.96 10.42 -4.61
C SER A 84 -3.81 11.43 -3.46
N PHE A 85 -4.68 12.44 -3.37
CA PHE A 85 -4.68 13.38 -2.26
C PHE A 85 -5.02 12.69 -0.94
N ILE A 86 -6.12 11.93 -0.89
CA ILE A 86 -6.58 11.26 0.33
C ILE A 86 -5.53 10.26 0.83
N THR A 87 -5.04 9.39 -0.07
CA THR A 87 -4.01 8.39 0.27
C THR A 87 -2.74 9.04 0.81
N THR A 88 -2.22 10.05 0.10
CA THR A 88 -1.01 10.77 0.50
C THR A 88 -1.21 11.53 1.81
N PHE A 89 -2.38 12.15 2.00
CA PHE A 89 -2.72 12.84 3.24
C PHE A 89 -2.71 11.89 4.43
N CYS A 90 -3.38 10.74 4.32
CA CYS A 90 -3.42 9.72 5.38
C CYS A 90 -2.01 9.22 5.71
N PHE A 91 -1.22 8.92 4.69
CA PHE A 91 0.17 8.50 4.81
C PHE A 91 1.04 9.55 5.53
N VAL A 92 1.07 10.78 5.02
CA VAL A 92 1.87 11.88 5.58
C VAL A 92 1.45 12.19 7.02
N LYS A 93 0.14 12.19 7.30
CA LYS A 93 -0.40 12.45 8.64
C LYS A 93 -0.02 11.35 9.63
N GLY A 94 -0.10 10.08 9.22
CA GLY A 94 0.32 8.93 10.03
C GLY A 94 1.82 8.96 10.32
N VAL A 95 2.65 9.06 9.28
CA VAL A 95 4.12 9.10 9.39
C VAL A 95 4.59 10.27 10.24
N LYS A 96 4.05 11.48 10.04
CA LYS A 96 4.45 12.65 10.82
C LYS A 96 4.16 12.47 12.32
N LYS A 97 3.08 11.78 12.67
CA LYS A 97 2.68 11.57 14.07
C LYS A 97 3.47 10.42 14.72
N GLU A 98 3.70 9.34 13.99
CA GLU A 98 4.21 8.09 14.56
C GLU A 98 5.69 7.80 14.26
N SER A 99 6.31 8.42 13.27
CA SER A 99 7.72 8.16 12.94
C SER A 99 8.65 9.14 13.66
N ILE A 100 9.72 8.61 14.26
CA ILE A 100 10.82 9.45 14.78
C ILE A 100 11.66 10.03 13.64
N HIS A 101 11.67 9.36 12.48
CA HIS A 101 12.40 9.77 11.28
C HIS A 101 11.44 9.89 10.08
N PRO A 102 10.53 10.89 10.07
CA PRO A 102 9.48 11.00 9.05
C PRO A 102 10.00 11.08 7.61
N ILE A 103 11.13 11.75 7.38
CA ILE A 103 11.72 11.83 6.03
C ILE A 103 12.11 10.43 5.55
N ASP A 104 12.78 9.66 6.41
CA ASP A 104 13.27 8.33 6.05
C ASP A 104 12.12 7.33 5.89
N SER A 105 11.02 7.49 6.66
CA SER A 105 9.75 6.79 6.40
C SER A 105 9.18 7.09 5.01
N ILE A 106 9.26 8.34 4.53
CA ILE A 106 8.79 8.72 3.19
C ILE A 106 9.67 8.10 2.10
N TYR A 107 10.98 8.07 2.29
CA TYR A 107 11.87 7.34 1.37
C TYR A 107 11.56 5.85 1.35
N PHE A 108 11.31 5.24 2.52
CA PHE A 108 10.90 3.83 2.58
C PHE A 108 9.60 3.59 1.84
N TYR A 109 8.60 4.44 2.04
CA TYR A 109 7.32 4.35 1.33
C TYR A 109 7.53 4.33 -0.18
N ILE A 110 8.27 5.30 -0.71
CA ILE A 110 8.57 5.45 -2.13
C ILE A 110 9.37 4.26 -2.67
N GLY A 111 10.42 3.84 -1.95
CA GLY A 111 11.33 2.79 -2.39
C GLY A 111 10.76 1.38 -2.27
N CYS A 112 9.83 1.15 -1.35
CA CYS A 112 9.28 -0.17 -1.08
C CYS A 112 8.15 -0.51 -2.07
N PRO A 113 8.32 -1.52 -2.95
CA PRO A 113 7.46 -1.64 -4.13
C PRO A 113 6.01 -2.05 -3.80
N PHE A 114 5.79 -2.84 -2.73
CA PHE A 114 4.42 -3.21 -2.30
C PHE A 114 3.73 -2.07 -1.54
N LEU A 115 4.44 -0.99 -1.23
CA LEU A 115 3.89 0.25 -0.73
C LEU A 115 3.61 1.17 -1.92
N PHE A 116 4.60 1.91 -2.43
CA PHE A 116 4.30 2.97 -3.40
C PHE A 116 3.66 2.49 -4.71
N PHE A 117 4.30 1.54 -5.41
CA PHE A 117 3.82 1.09 -6.73
C PHE A 117 2.51 0.33 -6.64
N ASN A 118 2.33 -0.51 -5.62
CA ASN A 118 1.05 -1.18 -5.39
C ASN A 118 -0.07 -0.18 -5.05
N TYR A 119 0.26 0.91 -4.36
CA TYR A 119 -0.71 1.94 -4.00
C TYR A 119 -1.20 2.76 -5.19
N ILE A 120 -0.30 3.14 -6.10
CA ILE A 120 -0.73 3.79 -7.35
C ILE A 120 -1.47 2.80 -8.25
N SER A 121 -1.21 1.49 -8.09
CA SER A 121 -1.87 0.46 -8.88
C SER A 121 -3.28 0.08 -8.47
N ILE A 122 -3.51 -0.11 -7.18
CA ILE A 122 -4.78 -0.60 -6.65
C ILE A 122 -5.35 0.49 -5.74
N VAL A 123 -5.97 1.50 -6.37
CA VAL A 123 -6.35 2.76 -5.72
C VAL A 123 -7.31 2.56 -4.54
N ARG A 124 -8.28 1.63 -4.67
CA ARG A 124 -9.22 1.28 -3.59
C ARG A 124 -8.50 0.72 -2.36
N GLN A 125 -7.58 -0.23 -2.59
CA GLN A 125 -6.74 -0.82 -1.55
C GLN A 125 -5.84 0.23 -0.88
N ALA A 126 -5.28 1.15 -1.66
CA ALA A 126 -4.44 2.24 -1.16
C ALA A 126 -5.21 3.18 -0.23
N LEU A 127 -6.43 3.57 -0.61
CA LEU A 127 -7.32 4.38 0.24
C LEU A 127 -7.60 3.69 1.57
N ALA A 128 -8.03 2.42 1.52
CA ALA A 128 -8.30 1.64 2.71
C ALA A 128 -7.08 1.51 3.61
N THR A 129 -5.91 1.25 3.05
CA THR A 129 -4.66 1.11 3.82
C THR A 129 -4.22 2.43 4.44
N GLY A 130 -4.43 3.56 3.75
CA GLY A 130 -4.20 4.89 4.30
C GLY A 130 -5.06 5.16 5.55
N PHE A 131 -6.36 4.85 5.49
CA PHE A 131 -7.23 4.97 6.66
C PHE A 131 -6.83 4.00 7.78
N ILE A 132 -6.41 2.78 7.46
CA ILE A 132 -5.91 1.82 8.45
C ILE A 132 -4.65 2.33 9.15
N LEU A 133 -3.74 3.01 8.45
CA LEU A 133 -2.59 3.66 9.07
C LEU A 133 -3.03 4.75 10.07
N LEU A 134 -4.07 5.53 9.74
CA LEU A 134 -4.66 6.47 10.69
C LEU A 134 -5.32 5.75 11.87
N ALA A 135 -6.00 4.62 11.65
CA ALA A 135 -6.57 3.80 12.72
C ALA A 135 -5.49 3.27 13.68
N MET A 136 -4.31 2.90 13.17
CA MET A 136 -3.15 2.54 14.00
C MET A 136 -2.63 3.76 14.78
N THR A 137 -2.47 4.89 14.09
CA THR A 137 -1.93 6.16 14.63
C THR A 137 -2.80 6.78 15.73
N TYR A 138 -4.12 6.69 15.62
CA TYR A 138 -5.07 7.23 16.60
C TYR A 138 -5.67 6.11 17.48
N GLY A 139 -4.98 4.97 17.60
CA GLY A 139 -5.51 3.76 18.24
C GLY A 139 -5.93 3.91 19.71
N CYS A 140 -5.38 4.88 20.44
CA CYS A 140 -5.79 5.21 21.82
C CYS A 140 -7.17 5.89 21.87
N GLU A 141 -7.57 6.57 20.80
CA GLU A 141 -8.85 7.26 20.67
C GLU A 141 -9.86 6.31 20.01
N LYS A 142 -10.51 5.46 20.84
CA LYS A 142 -11.41 4.39 20.36
C LYS A 142 -12.41 4.86 19.30
N LYS A 143 -13.00 6.06 19.46
CA LYS A 143 -13.96 6.64 18.50
C LYS A 143 -13.32 6.89 17.13
N LEU A 144 -12.17 7.55 17.07
CA LEU A 144 -11.48 7.82 15.81
C LEU A 144 -11.00 6.54 15.12
N LYS A 145 -10.52 5.57 15.90
CA LYS A 145 -10.14 4.25 15.37
C LYS A 145 -11.30 3.56 14.66
N ILE A 146 -12.49 3.56 15.25
CA ILE A 146 -13.71 2.99 14.64
C ILE A 146 -14.01 3.73 13.33
N ILE A 147 -14.02 5.07 13.36
CA ILE A 147 -14.32 5.88 12.18
C ILE A 147 -13.36 5.55 11.02
N PHE A 148 -12.05 5.51 11.28
CA PHE A 148 -11.08 5.18 10.24
C PHE A 148 -11.21 3.76 9.70
N LEU A 149 -11.57 2.78 10.55
CA LEU A 149 -11.84 1.41 10.09
C LEU A 149 -13.11 1.31 9.24
N LEU A 150 -14.17 2.02 9.61
CA LEU A 150 -15.39 2.11 8.80
C LEU A 150 -15.09 2.73 7.43
N LEU A 151 -14.36 3.85 7.42
CA LEU A 151 -13.92 4.49 6.16
C LEU A 151 -13.06 3.53 5.32
N ALA A 152 -12.18 2.74 5.94
CA ALA A 152 -11.39 1.75 5.22
C ALA A 152 -12.25 0.67 4.54
N VAL A 153 -13.26 0.14 5.24
CA VAL A 153 -14.22 -0.83 4.67
C VAL A 153 -15.05 -0.21 3.55
N CYS A 154 -15.47 1.05 3.69
CA CYS A 154 -16.16 1.78 2.63
C CYS A 154 -15.28 2.08 1.41
N CYS A 155 -13.95 2.06 1.55
CA CYS A 155 -13.01 2.15 0.44
C CYS A 155 -12.75 0.81 -0.23
N HIS A 156 -12.65 -0.26 0.57
CA HIS A 156 -12.39 -1.59 0.07
C HIS A 156 -12.84 -2.65 1.07
N PHE A 157 -13.77 -3.53 0.66
CA PHE A 157 -14.43 -4.47 1.58
C PHE A 157 -13.46 -5.38 2.35
N SER A 158 -12.36 -5.83 1.73
CA SER A 158 -11.37 -6.70 2.37
C SER A 158 -10.65 -6.06 3.58
N ALA A 159 -10.77 -4.74 3.73
CA ALA A 159 -10.32 -4.01 4.92
C ALA A 159 -11.05 -4.43 6.20
N ILE A 160 -12.13 -5.23 6.10
CA ILE A 160 -12.75 -5.89 7.25
C ILE A 160 -11.73 -6.74 8.03
N SER A 161 -10.70 -7.27 7.37
CA SER A 161 -9.59 -7.97 8.04
C SER A 161 -8.86 -7.08 9.05
N ALA A 162 -8.85 -5.75 8.87
CA ALA A 162 -8.24 -4.79 9.79
C ALA A 162 -9.01 -4.65 11.13
N LEU A 163 -10.17 -5.28 11.29
CA LEU A 163 -10.79 -5.44 12.62
C LEU A 163 -9.85 -6.14 13.62
N LEU A 164 -8.90 -6.95 13.13
CA LEU A 164 -7.86 -7.55 13.97
C LEU A 164 -6.96 -6.52 14.68
N LEU A 165 -6.98 -5.24 14.28
CA LEU A 165 -6.35 -4.17 15.06
C LEU A 165 -6.96 -4.02 16.46
N TYR A 166 -8.17 -4.54 16.74
CA TYR A 166 -8.77 -4.57 18.08
C TYR A 166 -8.29 -5.70 18.97
N LEU A 167 -7.56 -6.68 18.43
CA LEU A 167 -6.94 -7.70 19.27
C LEU A 167 -6.08 -7.03 20.34
N PRO A 168 -6.00 -7.59 21.56
CA PRO A 168 -5.17 -7.07 22.64
C PRO A 168 -3.70 -7.36 22.34
N VAL A 169 -3.16 -6.74 21.29
CA VAL A 169 -1.86 -7.10 20.72
C VAL A 169 -0.72 -6.88 21.70
N ASN A 170 -0.89 -5.97 22.66
CA ASN A 170 0.06 -5.75 23.75
C ASN A 170 0.20 -6.95 24.71
N LYS A 171 -0.77 -7.88 24.75
CA LYS A 171 -0.73 -9.09 25.59
C LYS A 171 0.05 -10.23 24.95
N PHE A 172 0.22 -10.24 23.62
CA PHE A 172 0.96 -11.30 22.96
C PHE A 172 2.47 -11.16 23.17
N SER A 173 3.10 -12.27 23.55
CA SER A 173 4.55 -12.37 23.69
C SER A 173 5.22 -12.63 22.35
N LYS A 174 6.51 -12.25 22.22
CA LYS A 174 7.32 -12.58 21.04
C LYS A 174 7.24 -14.07 20.70
N ARG A 175 7.37 -14.94 21.72
CA ARG A 175 7.31 -16.40 21.54
C ARG A 175 5.97 -16.86 20.97
N SER A 176 4.86 -16.38 21.54
CA SER A 176 3.52 -16.76 21.04
C SER A 176 3.30 -16.34 19.59
N MET A 177 3.75 -15.14 19.21
CA MET A 177 3.64 -14.64 17.84
C MET A 177 4.50 -15.44 16.86
N LEU A 178 5.72 -15.80 17.24
CA LEU A 178 6.59 -16.63 16.40
C LEU A 178 6.05 -18.05 16.23
N GLN A 179 5.44 -18.63 17.28
CA GLN A 179 4.78 -19.93 17.18
C GLN A 179 3.59 -19.88 16.22
N LEU A 180 2.72 -18.87 16.36
CA LEU A 180 1.58 -18.67 15.44
C LEU A 180 2.05 -18.49 14.00
N MET A 181 3.12 -17.70 13.79
CA MET A 181 3.70 -17.49 12.47
C MET A 181 4.28 -18.78 11.89
N PHE A 182 5.02 -19.57 12.66
CA PHE A 182 5.54 -20.85 12.22
C PHE A 182 4.41 -21.82 11.84
N VAL A 183 3.39 -21.95 12.69
CA VAL A 183 2.22 -22.80 12.42
C VAL A 183 1.49 -22.34 11.16
N SER A 184 1.34 -21.03 10.94
CA SER A 184 0.64 -20.49 9.77
C SER A 184 1.28 -20.85 8.42
N LEU A 185 2.57 -21.18 8.38
CA LEU A 185 3.26 -21.62 7.15
C LEU A 185 2.73 -22.96 6.62
N PHE A 186 2.14 -23.79 7.48
CA PHE A 186 1.67 -25.13 7.13
C PHE A 186 0.15 -25.24 7.03
N LEU A 187 -0.58 -24.23 7.50
CA LEU A 187 -2.05 -24.28 7.61
C LEU A 187 -2.79 -23.59 6.45
N GLY A 188 -2.10 -23.06 5.44
CA GLY A 188 -2.75 -22.25 4.40
C GLY A 188 -3.89 -22.97 3.67
N THR A 189 -3.66 -24.20 3.18
CA THR A 189 -4.68 -24.98 2.47
C THR A 189 -5.86 -25.35 3.37
N LEU A 190 -5.59 -25.82 4.59
CA LEU A 190 -6.62 -26.15 5.59
C LEU A 190 -7.43 -24.91 5.99
N PHE A 191 -6.78 -23.76 6.09
CA PHE A 191 -7.44 -22.51 6.44
C PHE A 191 -8.41 -22.06 5.35
N ILE A 192 -8.01 -22.15 4.08
CA ILE A 192 -8.89 -21.82 2.96
C ILE A 192 -10.07 -22.80 2.87
N SER A 193 -9.85 -24.11 3.05
CA SER A 193 -10.96 -25.08 3.04
C SER A 193 -11.95 -24.79 4.15
N LEU A 194 -11.47 -24.54 5.39
CA LEU A 194 -12.33 -24.19 6.51
C LEU A 194 -13.12 -22.90 6.27
N LEU A 195 -12.49 -21.88 5.67
CA LEU A 195 -13.20 -20.65 5.30
C LEU A 195 -14.29 -20.92 4.27
N MET A 196 -14.04 -21.77 3.27
CA MET A 196 -15.04 -22.13 2.26
C MET A 196 -16.23 -22.88 2.88
N ASP A 197 -16.00 -23.70 3.89
CA ASP A 197 -17.06 -24.46 4.58
C ASP A 197 -17.91 -23.60 5.51
N VAL A 198 -17.31 -22.60 6.17
CA VAL A 198 -17.99 -21.74 7.15
C VAL A 198 -18.70 -20.56 6.50
N LEU A 199 -18.18 -20.07 5.37
CA LEU A 199 -18.77 -18.91 4.71
C LEU A 199 -20.09 -19.29 4.04
N PRO A 200 -21.20 -18.59 4.33
CA PRO A 200 -22.47 -18.85 3.65
C PRO A 200 -22.33 -18.62 2.14
N SER A 201 -23.17 -19.30 1.36
CA SER A 201 -23.28 -19.04 -0.08
C SER A 201 -23.63 -17.57 -0.29
N GLY A 202 -22.72 -16.83 -0.93
CA GLY A 202 -22.84 -15.38 -1.05
C GLY A 202 -21.60 -14.75 -1.68
N TYR A 203 -21.58 -13.42 -1.74
CA TYR A 203 -20.52 -12.68 -2.44
C TYR A 203 -19.10 -13.02 -1.94
N LEU A 204 -18.92 -13.21 -0.63
CA LEU A 204 -17.62 -13.50 -0.04
C LEU A 204 -17.11 -14.91 -0.39
N SER A 205 -17.97 -15.93 -0.34
CA SER A 205 -17.61 -17.30 -0.73
C SER A 205 -17.38 -17.41 -2.24
N PHE A 206 -18.15 -16.69 -3.06
CA PHE A 206 -17.90 -16.57 -4.50
C PHE A 206 -16.51 -15.97 -4.79
N LYS A 207 -16.18 -14.83 -4.17
CA LYS A 207 -14.87 -14.20 -4.37
C LYS A 207 -13.71 -15.06 -3.87
N LEU A 208 -13.87 -15.74 -2.74
CA LEU A 208 -12.85 -16.64 -2.21
C LEU A 208 -12.61 -17.83 -3.16
N ASN A 209 -13.69 -18.42 -3.71
CA ASN A 209 -13.60 -19.48 -4.70
C ASN A 209 -12.85 -19.02 -5.96
N GLN A 210 -13.18 -17.82 -6.45
CA GLN A 210 -12.49 -17.20 -7.59
C GLN A 210 -10.97 -17.12 -7.34
N TYR A 211 -10.53 -16.58 -6.19
CA TYR A 211 -9.09 -16.51 -5.87
C TYR A 211 -8.43 -17.88 -5.64
N ALA A 212 -9.18 -18.87 -5.15
CA ALA A 212 -8.66 -20.21 -4.87
C ALA A 212 -8.48 -21.05 -6.14
N THR A 213 -9.21 -20.73 -7.21
CA THR A 213 -9.22 -21.49 -8.47
C THR A 213 -8.47 -20.79 -9.60
N GLU A 214 -8.33 -19.46 -9.54
CA GLU A 214 -7.55 -18.70 -10.52
C GLU A 214 -6.04 -18.87 -10.27
N ASP A 215 -5.36 -19.48 -11.24
CA ASP A 215 -3.90 -19.60 -11.22
C ASP A 215 -3.26 -18.26 -11.62
N MET A 216 -3.10 -17.38 -10.63
CA MET A 216 -2.47 -16.08 -10.84
C MET A 216 -0.95 -16.22 -10.80
N ALA A 217 -0.32 -16.16 -11.97
CA ALA A 217 1.14 -16.13 -12.10
C ALA A 217 1.73 -14.86 -11.44
N GLY A 218 2.72 -15.04 -10.56
CA GLY A 218 3.41 -13.94 -9.89
C GLY A 218 3.63 -14.18 -8.40
N GLY A 219 4.08 -13.14 -7.68
CA GLY A 219 4.07 -13.15 -6.22
C GLY A 219 5.27 -13.77 -5.49
N ARG A 220 6.14 -14.54 -6.16
CA ARG A 220 7.35 -15.11 -5.52
C ARG A 220 8.26 -14.01 -4.95
N ILE A 221 8.47 -12.92 -5.69
CA ILE A 221 9.29 -11.79 -5.22
C ILE A 221 8.65 -11.07 -4.02
N TRP A 222 7.32 -10.91 -4.03
CA TRP A 222 6.57 -10.34 -2.91
C TRP A 222 6.72 -11.18 -1.65
N ARG A 223 6.63 -12.50 -1.79
CA ARG A 223 6.83 -13.45 -0.69
C ARG A 223 8.21 -13.31 -0.05
N ILE A 224 9.26 -13.29 -0.88
CA ILE A 224 10.64 -13.14 -0.41
C ILE A 224 10.80 -11.81 0.32
N LEU A 225 10.30 -10.72 -0.27
CA LEU A 225 10.41 -9.38 0.32
C LEU A 225 9.67 -9.27 1.65
N ILE A 226 8.42 -9.74 1.72
CA ILE A 226 7.60 -9.70 2.94
C ILE A 226 8.28 -10.49 4.06
N TYR A 227 8.69 -11.74 3.81
CA TYR A 227 9.35 -12.54 4.84
C TYR A 227 10.71 -11.95 5.23
N SER A 228 11.48 -11.39 4.29
CA SER A 228 12.77 -10.75 4.60
C SER A 228 12.60 -9.55 5.52
N LEU A 229 11.62 -8.67 5.24
CA LEU A 229 11.31 -7.51 6.08
C LEU A 229 10.80 -7.95 7.45
N THR A 230 9.96 -8.98 7.52
CA THR A 230 9.50 -9.53 8.80
C THR A 230 10.66 -10.14 9.61
N ILE A 231 11.58 -10.88 8.97
CA ILE A 231 12.79 -11.41 9.62
C ILE A 231 13.65 -10.27 10.20
N ILE A 232 13.84 -9.19 9.44
CA ILE A 232 14.55 -7.99 9.92
C ILE A 232 13.89 -7.43 11.19
N VAL A 233 12.55 -7.37 11.23
CA VAL A 233 11.80 -6.95 12.43
C VAL A 233 11.99 -7.94 13.59
N ILE A 234 11.97 -9.26 13.34
CA ILE A 234 12.13 -10.31 14.37
C ILE A 234 13.51 -10.23 15.03
N ILE A 235 14.57 -10.09 14.23
CA ILE A 235 15.96 -9.97 14.70
C ILE A 235 16.10 -8.73 15.59
N ASN A 236 15.44 -7.63 15.22
CA ASN A 236 15.53 -6.36 15.91
C ASN A 236 14.45 -6.12 16.98
N HIS A 237 13.62 -7.11 17.29
CA HIS A 237 12.46 -6.98 18.18
C HIS A 237 12.78 -6.25 19.50
N ASN A 238 13.79 -6.73 20.25
CA ASN A 238 14.12 -6.15 21.56
C ASN A 238 14.70 -4.74 21.44
N LYS A 239 15.52 -4.49 20.39
CA LYS A 239 16.12 -3.17 20.12
C LYS A 239 15.06 -2.14 19.69
N LEU A 240 14.04 -2.57 18.95
CA LEU A 240 12.91 -1.73 18.59
C LEU A 240 12.08 -1.34 19.82
N LEU A 241 11.87 -2.27 20.76
CA LEU A 241 11.19 -1.97 22.02
C LEU A 241 11.98 -1.01 22.92
N SER A 242 13.31 -1.04 22.87
CA SER A 242 14.14 -0.10 23.65
C SER A 242 14.10 1.33 23.11
N ILE A 243 13.73 1.54 21.85
CA ILE A 243 13.49 2.90 21.33
C ILE A 243 12.21 3.47 21.93
N ARG A 244 11.13 2.69 21.92
CA ARG A 244 9.84 3.06 22.49
C ARG A 244 8.92 1.86 22.69
N SER A 245 8.15 1.90 23.76
CA SER A 245 7.18 0.85 24.09
C SER A 245 6.06 0.72 23.06
N THR A 246 5.70 1.80 22.36
CA THR A 246 4.68 1.80 21.31
C THR A 246 5.06 0.96 20.09
N ASN A 247 6.36 0.69 19.87
CA ASN A 247 6.81 -0.22 18.80
C ASN A 247 6.25 -1.63 18.96
N LYS A 248 5.84 -2.03 20.17
CA LYS A 248 5.20 -3.33 20.40
C LYS A 248 3.94 -3.52 19.54
N TYR A 249 3.14 -2.47 19.36
CA TYR A 249 1.93 -2.53 18.53
C TYR A 249 2.28 -2.77 17.06
N TYR A 250 3.19 -1.95 16.52
CA TYR A 250 3.63 -2.05 15.13
C TYR A 250 4.30 -3.39 14.81
N ILE A 251 5.15 -3.90 15.70
CA ILE A 251 5.78 -5.22 15.53
C ILE A 251 4.72 -6.31 15.45
N ASN A 252 3.75 -6.31 16.37
CA ASN A 252 2.70 -7.31 16.38
C ASN A 252 1.75 -7.19 15.19
N TYR A 253 1.53 -5.98 14.65
CA TYR A 253 0.84 -5.83 13.38
C TYR A 253 1.62 -6.45 12.22
N VAL A 254 2.94 -6.24 12.12
CA VAL A 254 3.76 -6.94 11.10
C VAL A 254 3.66 -8.47 11.25
N TYR A 255 3.65 -8.99 12.48
CA TYR A 255 3.45 -10.42 12.73
C TYR A 255 2.07 -10.91 12.28
N ILE A 256 1.00 -10.22 12.66
CA ILE A 256 -0.38 -10.54 12.23
C ILE A 256 -0.47 -10.51 10.70
N GLY A 257 0.07 -9.47 10.06
CA GLY A 257 0.11 -9.39 8.60
C GLY A 257 0.82 -10.58 7.98
N THR A 258 1.96 -10.99 8.53
CA THR A 258 2.75 -12.12 8.03
C THR A 258 2.05 -13.47 8.25
N ILE A 259 1.36 -13.63 9.38
CA ILE A 259 0.52 -14.80 9.67
C ILE A 259 -0.60 -14.89 8.62
N LEU A 260 -1.34 -13.80 8.40
CA LEU A 260 -2.41 -13.77 7.40
C LEU A 260 -1.87 -13.99 5.99
N TYR A 261 -0.71 -13.41 5.67
CA TYR A 261 -0.04 -13.66 4.39
C TYR A 261 0.24 -15.15 4.18
N SER A 262 0.73 -15.84 5.21
CA SER A 262 1.03 -17.28 5.17
C SER A 262 -0.23 -18.13 5.05
N LEU A 263 -1.28 -17.80 5.83
CA LEU A 263 -2.56 -18.51 5.77
C LEU A 263 -3.26 -18.34 4.42
N LEU A 264 -3.11 -17.19 3.78
CA LEU A 264 -3.75 -16.86 2.51
C LEU A 264 -2.84 -17.15 1.30
N SER A 265 -1.69 -17.81 1.50
CA SER A 265 -0.67 -17.98 0.45
C SER A 265 -1.10 -18.86 -0.71
N VAL A 266 -2.28 -19.50 -0.63
CA VAL A 266 -2.94 -20.18 -1.77
C VAL A 266 -3.11 -19.22 -2.94
N ASN A 267 -3.40 -17.94 -2.67
CA ASN A 267 -3.39 -16.88 -3.67
C ASN A 267 -2.49 -15.73 -3.23
N THR A 268 -1.38 -15.53 -3.93
CA THR A 268 -0.37 -14.53 -3.54
C THR A 268 -0.88 -13.08 -3.63
N HIS A 269 -1.75 -12.76 -4.58
CA HIS A 269 -2.32 -11.42 -4.73
C HIS A 269 -3.25 -11.08 -3.58
N MET A 270 -4.13 -12.01 -3.21
CA MET A 270 -5.01 -11.87 -2.04
C MET A 270 -4.18 -11.72 -0.76
N ALA A 271 -3.17 -12.57 -0.57
CA ALA A 271 -2.26 -12.51 0.57
C ALA A 271 -1.55 -11.14 0.68
N VAL A 272 -1.00 -10.61 -0.43
CA VAL A 272 -0.34 -9.29 -0.45
C VAL A 272 -1.32 -8.16 -0.08
N ARG A 273 -2.56 -8.20 -0.59
CA ARG A 273 -3.58 -7.19 -0.28
C ARG A 273 -3.89 -7.18 1.22
N ILE A 274 -4.21 -8.33 1.81
CA ILE A 274 -4.48 -8.42 3.25
C ILE A 274 -3.24 -8.05 4.07
N TYR A 275 -2.05 -8.51 3.68
CA TYR A 275 -0.79 -8.14 4.33
C TYR A 275 -0.59 -6.63 4.36
N SER A 276 -0.87 -5.92 3.26
CA SER A 276 -0.59 -4.49 3.14
C SER A 276 -1.27 -3.63 4.22
N PHE A 277 -2.46 -4.05 4.69
CA PHE A 277 -3.16 -3.41 5.82
C PHE A 277 -2.36 -3.38 7.12
N PHE A 278 -1.53 -4.40 7.34
CA PHE A 278 -0.73 -4.54 8.55
C PHE A 278 0.74 -4.20 8.31
N GLY A 279 1.27 -4.58 7.16
CA GLY A 279 2.63 -4.32 6.71
C GLY A 279 2.95 -2.84 6.56
N ILE A 280 1.93 -1.97 6.48
CA ILE A 280 2.10 -0.51 6.53
C ILE A 280 2.81 -0.04 7.82
N ALA A 281 2.77 -0.83 8.89
CA ALA A 281 3.55 -0.60 10.12
C ALA A 281 5.08 -0.58 9.88
N LEU A 282 5.57 -1.17 8.79
CA LEU A 282 6.99 -1.12 8.42
C LEU A 282 7.48 0.30 8.11
N LEU A 283 6.59 1.21 7.68
CA LEU A 283 6.92 2.63 7.53
C LEU A 283 7.49 3.26 8.80
N ILE A 284 7.08 2.70 9.93
CA ILE A 284 7.42 3.18 11.25
C ILE A 284 8.63 2.41 11.79
N LEU A 285 8.67 1.09 11.60
CA LEU A 285 9.72 0.23 12.16
C LEU A 285 11.05 0.30 11.39
N ILE A 286 11.03 0.38 10.06
CA ILE A 286 12.27 0.32 9.27
C ILE A 286 13.17 1.53 9.55
N PRO A 287 12.68 2.78 9.62
CA PRO A 287 13.52 3.93 9.99
C PRO A 287 14.08 3.83 11.42
N ASP A 288 13.34 3.23 12.35
CA ASP A 288 13.86 2.93 13.69
C ASP A 288 15.02 1.93 13.64
N ILE A 289 14.97 0.93 12.74
CA ILE A 289 16.09 -0.02 12.51
C ILE A 289 17.30 0.68 11.89
N VAL A 290 17.10 1.57 10.93
CA VAL A 290 18.18 2.40 10.34
C VAL A 290 18.92 3.17 11.44
N ARG A 291 18.18 3.73 12.40
CA ARG A 291 18.74 4.40 13.58
C ARG A 291 19.51 3.45 14.49
N ILE A 292 18.96 2.26 14.78
CA ILE A 292 19.60 1.24 15.65
C ILE A 292 21.01 0.91 15.14
N TYR A 293 21.14 0.69 13.83
CA TYR A 293 22.41 0.36 13.21
C TYR A 293 23.25 1.58 12.81
N ARG A 294 22.76 2.80 13.09
CA ARG A 294 23.42 4.06 12.73
C ARG A 294 23.79 4.12 11.24
N ILE A 295 22.94 3.55 10.38
CA ILE A 295 23.14 3.59 8.94
C ILE A 295 23.08 5.06 8.51
N ASN A 296 24.01 5.48 7.65
CA ASN A 296 24.02 6.84 7.15
C ASN A 296 22.72 7.12 6.36
N ASN A 297 21.99 8.16 6.75
CA ASN A 297 20.72 8.54 6.11
C ASN A 297 20.85 8.77 4.60
N PHE A 298 21.97 9.31 4.12
CA PHE A 298 22.24 9.48 2.69
C PHE A 298 22.27 8.12 1.98
N PHE A 299 23.01 7.16 2.52
CA PHE A 299 23.12 5.81 1.96
C PHE A 299 21.77 5.09 1.99
N TYR A 300 21.05 5.16 3.10
CA TYR A 300 19.70 4.59 3.23
C TYR A 300 18.75 5.12 2.15
N ARG A 301 18.74 6.44 1.92
CA ARG A 301 17.90 7.08 0.90
C ARG A 301 18.27 6.65 -0.51
N ILE A 302 19.56 6.48 -0.80
CA ILE A 302 20.03 5.92 -2.07
C ILE A 302 19.53 4.48 -2.24
N MET A 303 19.57 3.65 -1.20
CA MET A 303 19.03 2.29 -1.27
C MET A 303 17.52 2.30 -1.59
N CYS A 304 16.74 3.19 -0.98
CA CYS A 304 15.33 3.33 -1.30
C CYS A 304 15.10 3.76 -2.76
N ILE A 305 15.88 4.70 -3.28
CA ILE A 305 15.83 5.11 -4.69
C ILE A 305 16.21 3.95 -5.61
N ALA A 306 17.25 3.18 -5.26
CA ALA A 306 17.68 2.01 -6.02
C ALA A 306 16.57 0.94 -6.06
N MET A 307 15.90 0.67 -4.94
CA MET A 307 14.75 -0.25 -4.90
C MET A 307 13.60 0.22 -5.81
N PHE A 308 13.33 1.52 -5.85
CA PHE A 308 12.34 2.10 -6.78
C PHE A 308 12.77 1.84 -8.23
N CYS A 309 14.02 2.15 -8.58
CA CYS A 309 14.53 1.97 -9.94
C CYS A 309 14.51 0.50 -10.37
N VAL A 310 14.85 -0.43 -9.48
CA VAL A 310 14.74 -1.88 -9.74
C VAL A 310 13.30 -2.29 -10.02
N SER A 311 12.32 -1.66 -9.37
CA SER A 311 10.90 -1.94 -9.61
C SER A 311 10.43 -1.45 -10.96
N VAL A 312 10.83 -0.24 -11.35
CA VAL A 312 10.55 0.31 -12.69
C VAL A 312 11.24 -0.51 -13.77
N TRP A 313 12.49 -0.90 -13.54
CA TRP A 313 13.24 -1.76 -14.46
C TRP A 313 12.61 -3.15 -14.59
N GLY A 314 12.20 -3.75 -13.46
CA GLY A 314 11.48 -5.01 -13.45
C GLY A 314 10.22 -4.93 -14.32
N ALA A 315 9.41 -3.88 -14.14
CA ALA A 315 8.22 -3.64 -14.94
C ALA A 315 8.53 -3.43 -16.43
N TYR A 316 9.63 -2.74 -16.76
CA TYR A 316 10.08 -2.57 -18.14
C TYR A 316 10.46 -3.90 -18.81
N VAL A 317 11.17 -4.77 -18.10
CA VAL A 317 11.61 -6.07 -18.63
C VAL A 317 10.43 -7.04 -18.76
N THR A 318 9.45 -6.97 -17.85
CA THR A 318 8.27 -7.85 -17.85
C THR A 318 7.10 -7.29 -18.66
N ASN A 319 7.26 -6.17 -19.35
CA ASN A 319 6.18 -5.53 -20.09
C ASN A 319 5.79 -6.43 -21.27
N ASP A 320 4.73 -7.23 -21.08
CA ASP A 320 3.92 -7.71 -22.18
C ASP A 320 3.29 -6.48 -22.86
N ARG A 321 3.21 -6.49 -24.19
CA ARG A 321 2.96 -5.27 -25.00
C ARG A 321 1.66 -4.52 -24.67
N ASP A 322 0.76 -5.14 -23.91
CA ASP A 322 -0.62 -4.66 -23.69
C ASP A 322 -0.87 -4.02 -22.30
N ILE A 323 0.07 -4.09 -21.33
CA ILE A 323 -0.16 -3.52 -19.97
C ILE A 323 0.98 -2.60 -19.55
N ILE A 324 0.79 -1.29 -19.63
CA ILE A 324 1.75 -0.28 -19.14
C ILE A 324 1.64 -0.17 -17.61
N VAL A 325 2.41 -1.01 -16.91
CA VAL A 325 2.32 -1.05 -15.45
C VAL A 325 2.99 0.18 -14.83
N PHE A 326 4.28 0.39 -15.10
CA PHE A 326 5.09 1.48 -14.53
C PHE A 326 6.07 2.10 -15.53
N TYR A 327 6.10 1.66 -16.78
CA TYR A 327 7.04 2.20 -17.77
C TYR A 327 6.46 2.18 -19.18
N PRO A 328 6.61 3.26 -19.96
CA PRO A 328 7.16 4.57 -19.58
C PRO A 328 6.17 5.34 -18.69
N PHE A 329 6.66 6.05 -17.67
CA PHE A 329 5.80 6.95 -16.89
C PHE A 329 5.37 8.15 -17.75
N ARG A 330 4.06 8.27 -17.94
CA ARG A 330 3.39 9.34 -18.70
C ARG A 330 2.47 10.12 -17.77
N THR A 331 2.25 11.37 -18.14
CA THR A 331 1.31 12.28 -17.49
C THR A 331 0.25 12.74 -18.48
N TYR A 332 -0.80 13.39 -17.98
CA TYR A 332 -1.81 14.02 -18.83
C TYR A 332 -1.23 15.08 -19.80
N PHE A 333 -0.03 15.59 -19.54
CA PHE A 333 0.65 16.56 -20.41
C PHE A 333 1.38 15.93 -21.59
N ASP A 334 1.62 14.60 -21.57
CA ASP A 334 2.34 13.91 -22.64
C ASP A 334 1.40 13.34 -23.72
N VAL A 335 0.09 13.33 -23.48
CA VAL A 335 -0.88 12.62 -24.31
C VAL A 335 -1.78 13.62 -25.03
N ASN A 336 -1.82 13.52 -26.36
CA ASN A 336 -2.72 14.35 -27.17
C ASN A 336 -4.17 13.92 -26.98
N LEU A 337 -5.10 14.85 -27.18
CA LEU A 337 -6.54 14.60 -27.01
C LEU A 337 -7.07 13.45 -27.88
N ASN A 338 -6.52 13.29 -29.09
CA ASN A 338 -6.91 12.20 -30.01
C ASN A 338 -6.43 10.83 -29.50
N ASP A 339 -5.22 10.75 -28.95
CA ASP A 339 -4.69 9.51 -28.39
C ASP A 339 -5.45 9.14 -27.12
N MET A 340 -5.80 10.13 -26.30
CA MET A 340 -6.63 9.94 -25.12
C MET A 340 -8.04 9.43 -25.46
N ALA A 341 -8.63 9.94 -26.54
CA ALA A 341 -9.93 9.47 -27.03
C ALA A 341 -9.87 8.03 -27.54
N ASN A 342 -8.81 7.66 -28.26
CA ASN A 342 -8.60 6.30 -28.74
C ASN A 342 -8.40 5.31 -27.59
N ASP A 343 -7.55 5.64 -26.61
CA ASP A 343 -7.31 4.82 -25.42
C ASP A 343 -8.61 4.62 -24.62
N ILE A 344 -9.46 5.64 -24.54
CA ILE A 344 -10.78 5.58 -23.89
C ILE A 344 -11.74 4.66 -24.66
N ILE A 345 -11.81 4.80 -25.98
CA ILE A 345 -12.66 3.96 -26.84
C ILE A 345 -12.23 2.51 -26.72
N GLU A 346 -10.93 2.23 -26.73
CA GLU A 346 -10.40 0.88 -26.56
C GLU A 346 -10.69 0.32 -25.16
N ALA A 347 -10.52 1.11 -24.10
CA ALA A 347 -10.86 0.70 -22.74
C ALA A 347 -12.38 0.51 -22.49
N SER A 348 -13.23 1.08 -23.35
CA SER A 348 -14.69 0.96 -23.27
C SER A 348 -15.27 -0.27 -23.97
N LYS A 349 -14.48 -0.93 -24.84
CA LYS A 349 -14.79 -2.25 -25.39
C LYS A 349 -14.58 -3.32 -24.32
#